data_AF-A0A559K3U1-F1
#
_entry.id   AF-A0A559K3U1-F1
#
_cell.length_a   1.000
_cell.length_b   1.000
_cell.length_c   1.000
_cell.angle_alpha   90.00
_cell.angle_beta   90.00
_cell.angle_gamma   90.00
#
_symmetry.space_group_name_H-M   'P 1'
#
loop_
_entity.id
_entity.type
_entity.pdbx_description
1 polymer ?
#
loop_
_entity_poly.entity_id
_entity_poly.type
_entity_poly.pdbx_seq_one_letter_code
_entity_poly.pdbx_strand_id
1 'polypeptide(L)'
;MGRRSRRGVMSESFKYELAKDLGFYETVQREGWGGIRTKDAGNMIKRAIQIAEQTLANQQQTQAQSTTPYRQPAYSQQPPAASIPQQGYGGSPITSSVPPAYMYNPSGAAPQTFGSSYYNQ
;
A
#
# COMPACT_ATOMS: atom_id res chain seq x y z
N MET A 1 1.86 4.64 26.02
CA MET A 1 0.74 3.72 25.71
C MET A 1 -0.21 4.40 24.75
N GLY A 2 -0.21 3.95 23.49
CA GLY A 2 -1.04 4.53 22.43
C GLY A 2 -2.52 4.32 22.73
N ARG A 3 -3.27 5.41 22.88
CA ARG A 3 -4.73 5.37 22.84
C ARG A 3 -5.11 5.06 21.40
N ARG A 4 -5.17 3.77 21.05
CA ARG A 4 -5.91 3.31 19.87
C ARG A 4 -7.34 3.75 20.10
N SER A 5 -7.67 4.96 19.63
CA SER A 5 -9.01 5.50 19.66
C SER A 5 -9.91 4.39 19.13
N ARG A 6 -10.83 3.93 19.96
CA ARG A 6 -11.79 2.88 19.59
C ARG A 6 -12.60 3.50 18.47
N ARG A 7 -12.20 3.25 17.21
CA ARG A 7 -13.00 3.59 16.04
C ARG A 7 -14.35 2.95 16.33
N GLY A 8 -15.35 3.77 16.59
CA GLY A 8 -16.70 3.27 16.78
C GLY A 8 -17.09 2.43 15.57
N VAL A 9 -18.09 1.57 15.75
CA VAL A 9 -18.63 0.72 14.66
C VAL A 9 -18.99 1.55 13.42
N MET A 10 -19.29 2.83 13.61
CA MET A 10 -19.58 3.81 12.56
C MET A 10 -18.86 5.14 12.83
N SER A 11 -18.48 5.84 11.76
CA SER A 11 -17.97 7.21 11.84
C SER A 11 -19.08 8.19 12.23
N GLU A 12 -18.70 9.32 12.82
CA GLU A 12 -19.67 10.34 13.23
C GLU A 12 -20.41 10.95 12.03
N SER A 13 -19.70 11.19 10.92
CA SER A 13 -20.31 11.61 9.66
C SER A 13 -21.37 10.62 9.18
N PHE A 14 -21.08 9.32 9.20
CA PHE A 14 -22.00 8.30 8.74
C PHE A 14 -23.26 8.22 9.62
N LYS A 15 -23.14 8.40 10.93
CA LYS A 15 -24.31 8.50 11.82
C LYS A 15 -25.24 9.65 11.43
N TYR A 16 -24.68 10.82 11.12
CA TYR A 16 -25.48 11.98 10.74
C TYR A 16 -26.18 11.78 9.38
N GLU A 17 -25.50 11.17 8.41
CA GLU A 17 -26.12 10.82 7.12
C GLU A 17 -27.29 9.84 7.33
N LEU A 18 -27.10 8.78 8.12
CA LEU A 18 -28.18 7.86 8.46
C LEU A 18 -29.34 8.55 9.19
N ALA A 19 -29.05 9.50 10.08
CA ALA A 19 -30.08 10.24 10.78
C ALA A 19 -30.90 11.12 9.84
N LYS A 20 -30.29 11.67 8.77
CA LYS A 20 -31.00 12.40 7.72
C LYS A 20 -31.87 11.46 6.89
N ASP A 21 -31.31 10.34 6.44
CA ASP A 21 -32.02 9.33 5.63
C ASP A 21 -33.23 8.74 6.37
N LEU A 22 -33.11 8.56 7.68
CA LEU A 22 -34.16 7.99 8.53
C LEU A 22 -35.07 9.04 9.17
N GLY A 23 -34.83 10.34 8.92
CA GLY A 23 -35.72 11.43 9.32
C GLY A 23 -35.71 11.79 10.81
N PHE A 24 -34.67 11.44 11.57
CA PHE A 24 -34.55 11.81 13.00
C PHE A 24 -33.36 12.74 13.30
N TYR A 25 -32.73 13.28 12.25
CA TYR A 25 -31.63 14.24 12.38
C TYR A 25 -31.96 15.45 13.26
N GLU A 26 -33.16 16.00 13.16
CA GLU A 26 -33.59 17.14 13.97
C GLU A 26 -33.55 16.84 15.47
N THR A 27 -33.97 15.64 15.88
CA THR A 27 -33.89 15.19 17.27
C THR A 27 -32.44 15.13 17.73
N VAL A 28 -31.52 14.63 16.89
CA VAL A 28 -30.09 14.58 17.20
C VAL A 28 -29.51 16.00 17.35
N GLN A 29 -29.94 16.96 16.52
CA GLN A 29 -29.51 18.35 16.63
C GLN A 29 -30.00 19.02 17.91
N ARG A 30 -31.25 18.78 18.29
CA ARG A 30 -31.89 19.45 19.42
C ARG A 30 -31.55 18.82 20.78
N GLU A 31 -31.56 17.49 20.84
CA GLU A 31 -31.48 16.71 22.09
C GLU A 31 -30.21 15.86 22.17
N GLY A 32 -29.43 15.81 21.09
CA GLY A 32 -28.27 14.94 20.98
C GLY A 32 -28.64 13.47 20.72
N TRP A 33 -27.62 12.63 20.65
CA TRP A 33 -27.79 11.18 20.44
C TRP A 33 -28.51 10.47 21.59
N GLY A 34 -28.59 11.09 22.77
CA GLY A 34 -29.35 10.55 23.91
C GLY A 34 -30.87 10.75 23.81
N GLY A 35 -31.33 11.68 22.97
CA GLY A 35 -32.76 12.00 22.80
C GLY A 35 -33.47 11.16 21.73
N ILE A 36 -32.74 10.37 20.94
CA ILE A 36 -33.36 9.51 19.93
C ILE A 36 -34.10 8.34 20.60
N ARG A 37 -35.17 7.87 19.97
CA ARG A 37 -35.92 6.73 20.52
C ARG A 37 -35.17 5.43 20.24
N THR A 38 -35.41 4.41 21.06
CA THR A 38 -34.82 3.06 20.85
C THR A 38 -35.09 2.51 19.44
N LYS A 39 -36.27 2.80 18.89
CA LYS A 39 -36.63 2.43 17.52
C LYS A 39 -35.74 3.10 16.45
N ASP A 40 -35.35 4.35 16.67
CA ASP A 40 -34.57 5.14 15.70
C ASP A 40 -33.13 4.61 15.68
N ALA A 41 -32.56 4.33 16.86
CA ALA A 41 -31.27 3.65 16.98
C ALA A 41 -31.28 2.25 16.33
N GLY A 42 -32.35 1.47 16.55
CA GLY A 42 -32.49 0.15 15.93
C GLY A 42 -32.56 0.22 14.40
N ASN A 43 -33.34 1.16 13.86
CA ASN A 43 -33.45 1.38 12.42
C ASN A 43 -32.13 1.88 11.81
N MET A 44 -31.39 2.73 12.54
CA MET A 44 -30.05 3.18 12.14
C MET A 44 -29.07 2.01 11.99
N ILE A 45 -29.00 1.12 12.98
CA ILE A 45 -28.09 -0.03 12.95
C ILE A 45 -28.48 -0.99 11.82
N LYS A 46 -29.77 -1.27 11.64
CA LYS A 46 -30.26 -2.10 10.52
C LYS A 46 -29.84 -1.52 9.18
N ARG A 47 -30.04 -0.21 8.98
CA ARG A 47 -29.67 0.47 7.74
C ARG A 47 -28.15 0.47 7.52
N ALA A 48 -27.37 0.68 8.58
CA ALA A 48 -25.91 0.60 8.53
C ALA A 48 -25.41 -0.77 8.06
N ILE A 49 -25.99 -1.85 8.59
CA ILE A 49 -25.63 -3.23 8.21
C ILE A 49 -25.95 -3.47 6.73
N GLN A 50 -27.14 -3.08 6.27
CA GLN A 50 -27.51 -3.22 4.85
C GLN A 50 -26.52 -2.53 3.90
N ILE A 51 -26.12 -1.29 4.23
CA ILE A 51 -25.14 -0.53 3.43
C ILE A 51 -23.76 -1.22 3.47
N ALA A 52 -23.35 -1.75 4.62
CA ALA A 52 -22.10 -2.47 4.75
C ALA A 52 -22.08 -3.76 3.91
N GLU A 53 -23.17 -4.54 3.94
CA GLU A 53 -23.35 -5.74 3.12
C GLU A 53 -23.30 -5.42 1.62
N GLN A 54 -24.02 -4.37 1.19
CA GLN A 54 -24.00 -3.92 -0.20
C GLN A 54 -22.60 -3.47 -0.64
N THR A 55 -21.90 -2.74 0.22
CA THR A 55 -20.53 -2.27 -0.07
C THR A 55 -19.57 -3.44 -0.20
N LEU A 56 -19.66 -4.44 0.69
CA LEU A 56 -18.81 -5.63 0.65
C LEU A 56 -19.05 -6.46 -0.61
N ALA A 57 -20.32 -6.63 -1.01
CA ALA A 57 -20.66 -7.31 -2.26
C ALA A 57 -20.03 -6.62 -3.48
N ASN A 58 -20.02 -5.29 -3.50
CA ASN A 58 -19.43 -4.50 -4.59
C ASN A 58 -17.88 -4.53 -4.58
N GLN A 59 -17.25 -4.56 -3.41
CA GLN A 59 -15.78 -4.59 -3.28
C GLN A 59 -15.15 -5.90 -3.82
N GLN A 60 -15.89 -7.02 -3.80
CA GLN A 60 -15.40 -8.28 -4.36
C GLN A 60 -15.21 -8.20 -5.89
N GLN A 61 -15.99 -7.36 -6.58
CA GLN A 61 -15.88 -7.20 -8.03
C GLN A 61 -14.66 -6.35 -8.45
N THR A 62 -14.26 -5.37 -7.64
CA THR A 62 -13.19 -4.43 -8.00
C THR A 62 -11.78 -5.01 -7.80
N GLN A 63 -11.62 -5.99 -6.90
CA GLN A 63 -10.32 -6.60 -6.60
C GLN A 63 -9.83 -7.57 -7.69
N ALA A 64 -10.70 -8.01 -8.59
CA ALA A 64 -10.35 -8.95 -9.66
C ALA A 64 -9.56 -8.32 -10.84
N GLN A 65 -9.33 -7.00 -10.85
CA GLN A 65 -8.81 -6.28 -12.03
C GLN A 65 -7.43 -5.61 -11.83
N SER A 66 -6.75 -5.80 -10.70
CA SER A 66 -5.48 -5.09 -10.40
C SER A 66 -4.23 -5.98 -10.24
N THR A 67 -4.30 -7.28 -10.58
CA THR A 67 -3.09 -8.07 -10.80
C THR A 67 -2.40 -7.58 -12.06
N THR A 68 -1.54 -6.56 -11.90
CA THR A 68 -0.54 -6.23 -12.91
C THR A 68 0.33 -7.48 -13.05
N PRO A 69 0.25 -8.25 -14.17
CA PRO A 69 1.17 -9.36 -14.32
C PRO A 69 2.56 -8.76 -14.35
N TYR A 70 3.46 -9.25 -13.49
CA TYR A 70 4.88 -8.94 -13.60
C TYR A 70 5.30 -9.28 -15.03
N ARG A 71 5.48 -8.25 -15.84
CA ARG A 71 5.99 -8.39 -17.21
C ARG A 71 7.47 -8.73 -17.06
N GLN A 72 7.78 -10.03 -17.12
CA GLN A 72 9.16 -10.50 -17.06
C GLN A 72 9.93 -9.85 -18.22
N PRO A 73 11.00 -9.07 -17.95
CA PRO A 73 11.90 -8.67 -19.01
C PRO A 73 12.58 -9.94 -19.52
N ALA A 74 12.52 -10.18 -20.83
CA ALA A 74 13.24 -11.26 -21.46
C ALA A 74 14.73 -11.05 -21.20
N TYR A 75 15.35 -11.89 -20.37
CA TYR A 75 16.78 -11.89 -20.17
C TYR A 75 17.40 -12.25 -21.52
N SER A 76 17.96 -11.25 -22.20
CA SER A 76 18.77 -11.48 -23.39
C SER A 76 19.94 -12.36 -22.97
N GLN A 77 20.03 -13.54 -23.59
CA GLN A 77 21.12 -14.49 -23.42
C GLN A 77 22.46 -13.75 -23.51
N GLN A 78 23.35 -14.00 -22.55
CA GLN A 78 24.68 -13.40 -22.50
C GLN A 78 25.37 -13.62 -23.85
N PRO A 79 25.95 -12.58 -24.48
CA PRO A 79 26.73 -12.77 -25.69
C PRO A 79 27.89 -13.74 -25.38
N PRO A 80 28.28 -14.59 -26.35
CA PRO A 80 29.33 -15.59 -26.14
C PRO A 80 30.60 -14.90 -25.66
N ALA A 81 31.18 -15.47 -24.61
CA ALA A 81 32.41 -14.97 -23.99
C ALA A 81 33.48 -14.75 -25.05
N ALA A 82 33.81 -13.49 -25.33
CA ALA A 82 35.02 -13.18 -26.08
C ALA A 82 36.19 -13.78 -25.30
N SER A 83 36.97 -14.64 -25.96
CA SER A 83 38.14 -15.30 -25.40
C SER A 83 39.17 -14.25 -24.98
N ILE A 84 39.21 -13.95 -23.68
CA ILE A 84 40.22 -13.11 -23.05
C ILE A 84 41.55 -13.88 -23.08
N PRO A 85 42.64 -13.34 -23.65
CA PRO A 85 43.95 -13.98 -23.56
C PRO A 85 44.43 -13.95 -22.09
N GLN A 86 44.66 -15.15 -21.55
CA GLN A 86 45.25 -15.38 -20.23
C GLN A 86 46.68 -14.83 -20.19
N GLN A 87 46.94 -13.84 -19.36
CA GLN A 87 48.31 -13.43 -19.02
C GLN A 87 48.54 -13.63 -17.52
N GLY A 88 49.54 -14.47 -17.21
CA GLY A 88 50.39 -14.40 -16.03
C GLY A 88 49.76 -14.60 -14.65
N TYR A 89 50.04 -15.75 -14.03
CA TYR A 89 49.72 -16.07 -12.64
C TYR A 89 50.24 -15.02 -11.64
N GLY A 90 49.35 -14.55 -10.75
CA GLY A 90 49.71 -13.86 -9.52
C GLY A 90 48.50 -13.27 -8.78
N GLY A 91 47.83 -14.04 -7.93
CA GLY A 91 46.82 -13.51 -7.00
C GLY A 91 45.79 -14.53 -6.52
N SER A 92 45.74 -14.72 -5.21
CA SER A 92 44.99 -15.72 -4.42
C SER A 92 43.45 -15.74 -4.63
N PRO A 93 42.77 -16.87 -4.32
CA PRO A 93 41.33 -17.04 -4.58
C PRO A 93 40.42 -16.52 -3.46
N ILE A 94 39.13 -16.36 -3.83
CA ILE A 94 37.89 -16.25 -3.05
C ILE A 94 37.57 -14.96 -2.26
N THR A 95 36.67 -14.15 -2.80
CA THR A 95 35.45 -13.77 -2.06
C THR A 95 34.33 -13.44 -3.06
N SER A 96 33.41 -14.39 -3.20
CA SER A 96 32.11 -14.16 -3.81
C SER A 96 31.22 -13.49 -2.76
N SER A 97 31.06 -12.17 -2.81
CA SER A 97 29.94 -11.49 -2.16
C SER A 97 29.15 -10.73 -3.21
N VAL A 98 28.20 -11.46 -3.81
CA VAL A 98 27.09 -10.86 -4.56
C VAL A 98 26.39 -9.87 -3.62
N PRO A 99 26.33 -8.56 -3.92
CA PRO A 99 25.49 -7.67 -3.12
C PRO A 99 24.01 -8.00 -3.38
N PRO A 100 23.17 -8.07 -2.34
CA PRO A 100 21.77 -8.43 -2.50
C PRO A 100 20.98 -7.34 -3.24
N ALA A 101 19.87 -7.83 -3.80
CA ALA A 101 18.80 -7.14 -4.48
C ALA A 101 18.52 -5.68 -4.05
N TYR A 102 18.47 -4.81 -5.06
CA TYR A 102 17.59 -3.65 -5.18
C TYR A 102 17.22 -2.93 -3.87
N MET A 103 18.02 -1.92 -3.49
CA MET A 103 17.41 -0.77 -2.83
C MET A 103 16.67 0.05 -3.89
N TYR A 104 15.35 -0.06 -3.83
CA TYR A 104 14.41 0.92 -4.35
C TYR A 104 14.83 2.32 -3.89
N ASN A 105 15.22 3.18 -4.84
CA ASN A 105 15.47 4.59 -4.58
C ASN A 105 14.38 5.41 -5.32
N PRO A 106 13.29 5.84 -4.65
CA PRO A 106 12.20 6.60 -5.28
C PRO A 106 12.52 8.09 -5.47
N SER A 107 13.76 8.50 -5.26
CA SER A 107 14.21 9.87 -5.53
C SER A 107 15.24 9.81 -6.64
N GLY A 108 14.88 10.35 -7.81
CA GLY A 108 15.64 10.25 -9.06
C GLY A 108 16.97 11.01 -9.06
N ALA A 109 17.91 10.64 -8.19
CA ALA A 109 19.27 11.14 -8.19
C ALA A 109 20.21 10.04 -8.72
N ALA A 110 20.85 10.33 -9.86
CA ALA A 110 21.88 9.48 -10.44
C ALA A 110 23.06 9.30 -9.44
N PRO A 111 23.69 8.12 -9.37
CA PRO A 111 24.93 7.96 -8.62
C PRO A 111 26.03 8.77 -9.33
N GLN A 112 26.46 9.87 -8.72
CA GLN A 112 27.61 10.65 -9.19
C GLN A 112 28.85 9.77 -9.06
N THR A 113 29.45 9.41 -10.21
CA THR A 113 30.76 8.79 -10.28
C THR A 113 31.79 9.80 -9.79
N PHE A 114 32.32 9.61 -8.57
CA PHE A 114 33.56 10.26 -8.17
C PHE A 114 34.70 9.48 -8.82
N GLY A 115 35.17 10.01 -9.95
CA GLY A 115 36.38 9.53 -10.59
C GLY A 115 37.58 9.72 -9.66
N SER A 116 38.39 8.68 -9.53
CA SER A 116 39.76 8.80 -9.03
C SER A 116 40.70 8.47 -10.18
N SER A 117 41.05 9.50 -10.96
CA SER A 117 42.35 9.58 -11.64
C SER A 117 43.40 9.88 -10.58
N TYR A 118 44.47 9.07 -10.45
CA TYR A 118 45.83 9.57 -10.24
C TYR A 118 46.87 8.52 -10.66
N TYR A 119 47.72 8.96 -11.60
CA TYR A 119 49.07 8.55 -12.05
C TYR A 119 49.85 7.42 -11.34
N ASN A 120 50.68 6.70 -12.10
CA ASN A 120 52.12 7.01 -12.16
C ASN A 120 52.85 6.41 -13.39
N GLN A 121 53.93 7.11 -13.74
CA GLN A 121 54.94 6.83 -14.76
C GLN A 121 55.74 5.56 -14.46
#